data_AF-A0A8J2Y3W7-F1
#
_entry.id   AF-A0A8J2Y3W7-F1
#
_cell.length_a   1.000
_cell.length_b   1.000
_cell.length_c   1.000
_cell.angle_alpha   90.00
_cell.angle_beta   90.00
_cell.angle_gamma   90.00
#
_symmetry.space_group_name_H-M   'P 1'
#
loop_
_entity.id
_entity.type
_entity.pdbx_description
1 polymer ?
#
loop_
_entity_poly.entity_id
_entity_poly.type
_entity_poly.pdbx_seq_one_letter_code
_entity_poly.pdbx_strand_id
1 'polypeptide(L)'
;MLRYGLVVFIALLLSGCEMFGKKDIRLPIDVVSLQYDPYNYSMAELDRNATAACIAKGGTEAVAVDNEINTESVRWAYMNFNCYR
;
A
#
# COMPACT_ATOMS: atom_id res chain seq x y z
N MET A 1 -51.52 -2.68 -2.03
CA MET A 1 -50.63 -2.15 -0.97
C MET A 1 -49.25 -2.84 -0.89
N LEU A 2 -49.04 -3.99 -1.57
CA LEU A 2 -47.76 -4.73 -1.55
C LEU A 2 -46.57 -4.05 -2.27
N ARG A 3 -46.84 -3.09 -3.18
CA ARG A 3 -45.81 -2.44 -4.01
C ARG A 3 -44.98 -1.38 -3.26
N TYR A 4 -45.54 -0.74 -2.22
CA TYR A 4 -44.85 0.35 -1.51
C TYR A 4 -43.84 -0.15 -0.47
N GLY A 5 -44.09 -1.32 0.15
CA GLY A 5 -43.14 -1.91 1.10
C GLY A 5 -41.82 -2.36 0.46
N LEU A 6 -41.88 -2.80 -0.80
CA LEU A 6 -40.70 -3.26 -1.54
C LEU A 6 -39.71 -2.11 -1.83
N VAL A 7 -40.22 -0.91 -2.11
CA VAL A 7 -39.40 0.28 -2.40
C VAL A 7 -38.63 0.74 -1.16
N VAL A 8 -39.28 0.72 0.01
CA VAL A 8 -38.63 1.08 1.29
C VAL A 8 -37.55 0.08 1.66
N PHE A 9 -37.78 -1.22 1.41
CA PHE A 9 -36.80 -2.27 1.70
C PHE A 9 -35.55 -2.17 0.82
N ILE A 10 -35.71 -1.83 -0.46
CA ILE A 10 -34.58 -1.60 -1.38
C ILE A 10 -33.79 -0.34 -0.99
N ALA A 11 -34.46 0.73 -0.58
CA ALA A 11 -33.79 1.95 -0.13
C ALA A 11 -32.93 1.72 1.12
N LEU A 12 -33.43 0.93 2.09
CA LEU A 12 -32.69 0.56 3.29
C LEU A 12 -31.46 -0.32 2.99
N LEU A 13 -31.57 -1.24 2.03
CA LEU A 13 -30.43 -2.06 1.57
C LEU A 13 -29.32 -1.23 0.92
N LEU A 14 -29.67 -0.20 0.15
CA LEU A 14 -28.69 0.69 -0.50
C LEU A 14 -27.93 1.54 0.54
N SER A 15 -28.61 2.07 1.55
CA SER A 15 -27.98 2.87 2.61
C SER A 15 -27.06 2.08 3.55
N GLY A 16 -27.23 0.76 3.66
CA GLY A 16 -26.39 -0.10 4.49
C GLY A 16 -25.05 -0.50 3.86
N CYS A 17 -24.90 -0.33 2.54
CA CYS A 17 -23.74 -0.79 1.80
C CYS A 17 -22.58 0.22 1.76
N GLU A 18 -22.80 1.48 2.15
CA GLU A 18 -21.75 2.51 2.14
C GLU A 18 -20.84 2.49 3.38
N MET A 19 -21.22 1.78 4.45
CA MET A 19 -20.40 1.69 5.67
C MET A 19 -19.25 0.70 5.60
N PHE A 20 -19.24 -0.23 4.64
CA PHE A 20 -18.18 -1.25 4.51
C PHE A 20 -17.00 -0.83 3.63
N GLY A 21 -17.02 0.40 3.10
CA GLY A 21 -16.09 0.85 2.06
C GLY A 21 -15.08 1.90 2.47
N LYS A 22 -14.92 2.25 3.76
CA LYS A 22 -13.77 3.05 4.19
C LYS A 22 -12.52 2.18 4.14
N LYS A 23 -12.02 1.94 2.93
CA LYS A 23 -10.63 1.58 2.71
C LYS A 23 -9.86 2.78 3.24
N ASP A 24 -9.15 2.62 4.34
CA ASP A 24 -8.18 3.62 4.80
C ASP A 24 -7.14 3.73 3.69
N ILE A 25 -7.39 4.61 2.72
CA ILE A 25 -6.43 5.00 1.71
C ILE A 25 -5.43 5.88 2.45
N ARG A 26 -4.55 5.24 3.23
CA ARG A 26 -3.33 5.88 3.71
C ARG A 26 -2.57 6.28 2.46
N LEU A 27 -2.45 7.58 2.22
CA LEU A 27 -1.61 8.09 1.15
C LEU A 27 -0.16 8.06 1.65
N PRO A 28 0.78 7.54 0.86
CA PRO A 28 2.18 7.59 1.24
C PRO A 28 2.62 9.06 1.35
N ILE A 29 3.38 9.38 2.39
CA ILE A 29 3.96 10.71 2.57
C ILE A 29 5.15 10.92 1.62
N ASP A 30 5.84 9.84 1.27
CA ASP A 30 6.99 9.84 0.37
C ASP A 30 7.29 8.42 -0.15
N VAL A 31 8.19 8.33 -1.12
CA VAL A 31 8.75 7.07 -1.63
C VAL A 31 10.25 7.02 -1.31
N VAL A 32 10.70 5.87 -0.83
CA VAL A 32 12.12 5.58 -0.57
C VAL A 32 12.58 4.54 -1.57
N SER A 33 13.64 4.82 -2.32
CA SER A 33 14.25 3.87 -3.25
C SER A 33 15.57 3.37 -2.68
N LEU A 34 15.69 2.06 -2.46
CA LEU A 34 16.92 1.43 -1.99
C LEU A 34 17.58 0.63 -3.11
N GLN A 35 18.89 0.82 -3.24
CA GLN A 35 19.71 0.01 -4.12
C GLN A 35 19.97 -1.36 -3.48
N TYR A 36 19.86 -2.43 -4.26
CA TYR A 36 20.18 -3.79 -3.82
C TYR A 36 20.79 -4.62 -4.96
N ASP A 37 21.49 -5.69 -4.60
CA ASP A 37 21.99 -6.71 -5.54
C ASP A 37 20.93 -7.82 -5.66
N PRO A 38 20.30 -8.03 -6.82
CA PRO A 38 19.29 -9.07 -7.01
C PRO A 38 19.77 -10.50 -6.70
N TYR A 39 21.08 -10.76 -6.78
CA TYR A 39 21.66 -12.08 -6.54
C TYR A 39 22.10 -12.28 -5.09
N ASN A 40 22.20 -11.21 -4.29
CA ASN A 40 22.67 -11.26 -2.92
C ASN A 40 22.05 -10.13 -2.08
N TYR A 41 20.76 -10.27 -1.75
CA TYR A 41 20.07 -9.35 -0.86
C TYR A 41 19.25 -10.08 0.20
N SER A 42 19.06 -9.40 1.34
CA SER A 42 18.13 -9.81 2.39
C SER A 42 16.97 -8.82 2.43
N MET A 43 15.74 -9.31 2.22
CA MET A 43 14.55 -8.46 2.30
C MET A 43 14.42 -7.81 3.69
N ALA A 44 14.77 -8.54 4.76
CA ALA A 44 14.76 -8.00 6.12
C ALA A 44 15.76 -6.86 6.34
N GLU A 45 16.87 -6.83 5.60
CA GLU A 45 17.81 -5.69 5.64
C GLU A 45 17.26 -4.49 4.88
N LEU A 46 16.65 -4.73 3.71
CA LEU A 46 16.01 -3.68 2.93
C LEU A 46 14.85 -3.04 3.69
N ASP A 47 13.97 -3.83 4.31
CA ASP A 47 12.85 -3.32 5.10
C ASP A 47 13.33 -2.46 6.29
N ARG A 48 14.38 -2.90 6.99
CA ARG A 48 14.97 -2.13 8.10
C ARG A 48 15.55 -0.80 7.62
N ASN A 49 16.30 -0.82 6.52
CA ASN A 49 16.87 0.39 5.93
C ASN A 49 15.78 1.33 5.39
N ALA A 50 14.73 0.79 4.78
CA ALA A 50 13.63 1.55 4.23
C ALA A 50 12.82 2.21 5.35
N THR A 51 12.57 1.48 6.44
CA THR A 51 11.91 2.00 7.64
C THR A 51 12.73 3.10 8.30
N ALA A 52 14.05 2.91 8.45
CA ALA A 52 14.93 3.93 9.00
C ALA A 52 14.92 5.22 8.14
N ALA A 53 14.97 5.08 6.82
CA ALA A 53 14.86 6.20 5.89
C ALA A 53 13.48 6.88 5.93
N CYS A 54 12.41 6.11 6.12
CA CYS A 54 11.05 6.63 6.29
C CYS A 54 10.88 7.42 7.60
N ILE A 55 11.44 6.92 8.71
CA ILE A 55 11.44 7.62 10.00
C ILE A 55 12.20 8.95 9.90
N ALA A 56 13.33 8.98 9.19
CA ALA A 56 14.07 10.23 8.95
C ALA A 56 13.27 11.29 8.18
N LYS A 57 12.25 10.87 7.43
CA LYS A 57 11.32 11.74 6.68
C LYS A 57 10.03 12.07 7.46
N GLY A 58 9.89 11.57 8.69
CA GLY A 58 8.72 11.81 9.55
C GLY A 58 7.59 10.79 9.41
N GLY A 59 7.85 9.63 8.80
CA GLY A 59 6.94 8.49 8.76
C GLY A 59 7.13 7.50 9.91
N THR A 60 6.36 6.43 9.89
CA THR A 60 6.36 5.35 10.91
C THR A 60 6.62 3.97 10.32
N GLU A 61 6.23 3.75 9.06
CA GLU A 61 6.36 2.45 8.39
C GLU A 61 6.72 2.63 6.91
N ALA A 62 7.55 1.72 6.38
CA ALA A 62 7.86 1.62 4.96
C ALA A 62 7.33 0.29 4.43
N VAL A 63 6.54 0.34 3.35
CA VAL A 63 5.94 -0.85 2.71
C VAL A 63 6.48 -0.97 1.30
N ALA A 64 7.00 -2.14 0.93
CA ALA A 64 7.46 -2.39 -0.43
C ALA A 64 6.33 -2.14 -1.44
N VAL A 65 6.64 -1.38 -2.48
CA VAL A 65 5.76 -1.23 -3.63
C VAL A 65 6.00 -2.43 -4.54
N ASP A 66 4.92 -3.12 -4.93
CA ASP A 66 4.98 -4.12 -6.01
C ASP A 66 5.42 -3.42 -7.30
N ASN A 67 6.73 -3.37 -7.50
CA ASN A 67 7.33 -3.01 -8.76
C ASN A 67 7.56 -4.34 -9.46
N GLU A 68 6.97 -4.56 -10.64
CA GLU A 68 7.32 -5.69 -11.48
C GLU A 68 8.83 -5.67 -11.72
N ILE A 69 9.55 -6.63 -11.12
CA ILE A 69 11.00 -6.66 -11.15
C ILE A 69 11.41 -7.27 -12.49
N ASN A 70 11.95 -6.45 -13.38
CA ASN A 70 12.66 -6.97 -14.55
C ASN A 70 14.10 -7.34 -14.14
N THR A 71 14.30 -8.61 -13.78
CA THR A 71 15.54 -9.15 -13.22
C THR A 71 16.65 -9.42 -14.25
N GLU A 72 16.44 -9.13 -15.54
CA GLU A 72 17.20 -9.81 -16.60
C GLU A 72 18.52 -9.15 -17.07
N SER A 73 19.03 -8.03 -16.51
CA SER A 73 20.30 -7.49 -17.06
C SER A 73 21.19 -6.56 -16.21
N VAL A 74 20.89 -6.26 -14.94
CA VAL A 74 21.64 -5.23 -14.18
C VAL A 74 22.16 -5.75 -12.84
N ARG A 75 23.47 -5.56 -12.59
CA ARG A 75 24.15 -5.91 -11.32
C ARG A 75 23.56 -5.18 -10.09
N TRP A 76 22.89 -4.06 -10.30
CA TRP A 76 22.25 -3.25 -9.27
C TRP A 76 20.81 -2.96 -9.67
N ALA A 77 19.87 -3.24 -8.78
CA ALA A 77 18.47 -2.89 -8.93
C ALA A 77 18.04 -1.89 -7.85
N TYR A 78 16.87 -1.28 -8.04
CA TYR A 78 16.25 -0.39 -7.06
C TYR A 78 14.90 -0.96 -6.66
N MET A 79 14.63 -0.98 -5.35
CA MET A 79 13.33 -1.33 -4.79
C MET A 79 12.71 -0.09 -4.18
N ASN A 80 11.45 0.19 -4.52
CA ASN A 80 10.72 1.32 -3.98
C ASN A 80 9.87 0.88 -2.79
N PHE A 81 9.86 1.71 -1.75
CA PHE A 81 9.07 1.55 -0.55
C PHE A 81 8.22 2.79 -0.36
N ASN A 82 6.92 2.61 -0.19
CA ASN A 82 6.00 3.66 0.21
C ASN A 82 6.16 3.92 1.70
N CYS A 83 6.51 5.14 2.06
CA CYS A 83 6.60 5.59 3.43
C CYS A 83 5.23 6.12 3.87
N TYR A 84 4.71 5.58 4.97
CA TYR A 84 3.47 6.02 5.60
C TYR A 84 3.75 6.61 6.97
N ARG A 85 2.79 7.36 7.48
CA ARG A 85 2.81 7.96 8.80
C ARG A 85 1.81 7.31 9.72
#